data_AF-A0AA37S0Q2-F1
#
_entry.id   AF-A0AA37S0Q2-F1
#
_cell.length_a   1.000
_cell.length_b   1.000
_cell.length_c   1.000
_cell.angle_alpha   90.00
_cell.angle_beta   90.00
_cell.angle_gamma   90.00
#
_symmetry.space_group_name_H-M   'P 1'
#
loop_
_entity.id
_entity.type
_entity.pdbx_description
1 polymer ?
#
loop_
_entity_poly.entity_id
_entity_poly.type
_entity_poly.pdbx_seq_one_letter_code
_entity_poly.pdbx_strand_id
1 'polypeptide(L)'
;MINLNELPTPITLEYLEKLAPEAFEELVRMDIIHRSILLAWLNGQSTSPIGRGYADVELDKEDAKHSHLKMKCFIDYQSKREVGLKVSHSMTELQRFEFFNKRAAQREKVKRKVKKEREQRAKKSLVKILEQLGIEQVKTIIVTEHLKVTGAANEPVFDKEKPTNG
;
A
#
# COMPACT_ATOMS: atom_id res chain seq x y z
N MET A 1 -1.89 -29.96 -10.87
CA MET A 1 -0.93 -28.87 -11.16
C MET A 1 -1.14 -28.49 -12.61
N ILE A 2 -1.50 -27.23 -12.88
CA ILE A 2 -1.79 -26.69 -14.21
C ILE A 2 -0.48 -26.15 -14.80
N ASN A 3 -0.12 -26.66 -15.98
CA ASN A 3 0.96 -26.10 -16.78
C ASN A 3 0.43 -24.89 -17.56
N LEU A 4 1.06 -23.73 -17.41
CA LEU A 4 0.63 -22.50 -18.09
C LEU A 4 0.69 -22.62 -19.63
N ASN A 5 1.61 -23.42 -20.15
CA ASN A 5 1.78 -23.61 -21.60
C ASN A 5 0.69 -24.49 -22.22
N GLU A 6 -0.04 -25.25 -21.39
CA GLU A 6 -1.15 -26.09 -21.83
C GLU A 6 -2.49 -25.34 -21.82
N LEU A 7 -2.53 -24.15 -21.22
CA LEU A 7 -3.71 -23.30 -21.26
C LEU A 7 -3.82 -22.64 -22.65
N PRO A 8 -5.00 -22.71 -23.30
CA PRO A 8 -5.22 -22.01 -24.56
C PRO A 8 -5.04 -20.50 -24.36
N THR A 9 -4.38 -19.86 -25.33
CA THR A 9 -4.19 -18.41 -25.39
C THR A 9 -5.04 -17.83 -26.52
N PRO A 10 -6.03 -16.96 -26.24
CA PRO A 10 -6.36 -16.41 -24.92
C PRO A 10 -7.14 -17.38 -24.02
N ILE A 11 -6.87 -17.30 -22.72
CA ILE A 11 -7.61 -17.94 -21.64
C ILE A 11 -9.00 -17.29 -21.57
N THR A 12 -10.05 -18.09 -21.74
CA THR A 12 -11.45 -17.70 -21.60
C THR A 12 -12.08 -18.39 -20.39
N LEU A 13 -13.24 -17.89 -19.94
CA LEU A 13 -13.98 -18.49 -18.83
C LEU A 13 -14.41 -19.94 -19.13
N GLU A 14 -14.82 -20.23 -20.37
CA GLU A 14 -15.23 -21.56 -20.81
C GLU A 14 -14.08 -22.58 -20.72
N TYR A 15 -12.85 -22.16 -21.05
CA TYR A 15 -11.68 -23.03 -20.89
C TYR A 15 -11.32 -23.23 -19.42
N LEU A 16 -11.45 -22.19 -18.60
CA LEU A 16 -11.18 -22.27 -17.16
C LEU A 16 -12.17 -23.18 -16.44
N GLU A 17 -13.44 -23.22 -16.84
CA GLU A 17 -14.44 -24.12 -16.26
C GLU A 17 -13.99 -25.59 -16.34
N LYS A 18 -13.35 -25.97 -17.44
CA LYS A 18 -12.87 -27.34 -17.68
C LYS A 18 -11.48 -27.61 -17.12
N LEU A 19 -10.55 -26.66 -17.31
CA LEU A 19 -9.12 -26.86 -17.03
C LEU A 19 -8.71 -26.39 -15.63
N ALA A 20 -9.44 -25.44 -15.05
CA ALA A 20 -9.10 -24.78 -13.79
C ALA A 20 -10.37 -24.36 -13.01
N PRO A 21 -11.20 -25.33 -12.57
CA PRO A 21 -12.53 -25.04 -12.01
C PRO A 21 -12.47 -24.14 -10.76
N GLU A 22 -11.43 -24.26 -9.94
CA GLU A 22 -11.23 -23.37 -8.78
C GLU A 22 -11.01 -21.91 -9.18
N ALA A 23 -10.23 -21.67 -10.25
CA ALA A 23 -10.00 -20.32 -10.78
C ALA A 23 -11.27 -19.77 -11.44
N PHE A 24 -12.02 -20.61 -12.15
CA PHE A 24 -13.31 -20.26 -12.72
C PHE A 24 -14.32 -19.82 -11.64
N GLU A 25 -14.49 -20.61 -10.59
CA GLU A 25 -15.36 -20.29 -9.45
C GLU A 25 -14.97 -18.95 -8.80
N GLU A 26 -13.68 -18.70 -8.62
CA GLU A 26 -13.20 -17.42 -8.10
C GLU A 26 -13.53 -16.25 -9.03
N LEU A 27 -13.34 -16.41 -10.35
CA LEU A 27 -13.61 -15.38 -11.35
C LEU A 27 -15.10 -15.09 -11.51
N VAL A 28 -15.96 -16.10 -11.53
CA VAL A 28 -17.42 -15.94 -11.73
C VAL A 28 -18.06 -15.21 -10.55
N ARG A 29 -17.54 -15.41 -9.33
CA ARG A 29 -17.99 -14.70 -8.11
C ARG A 29 -17.56 -13.22 -8.06
N MET A 30 -16.63 -12.81 -8.90
CA MET A 30 -16.21 -11.41 -9.00
C MET A 30 -17.18 -10.61 -9.86
N ASP A 31 -17.32 -9.33 -9.53
CA ASP A 31 -17.98 -8.36 -10.39
C ASP A 31 -17.28 -8.28 -11.77
N ILE A 32 -18.06 -7.98 -12.81
CA ILE A 32 -17.66 -8.07 -14.22
C ILE A 32 -16.39 -7.27 -14.52
N ILE A 33 -16.25 -6.10 -13.89
CA ILE A 33 -15.09 -5.22 -14.08
C ILE A 33 -13.82 -5.89 -13.55
N HIS A 34 -13.88 -6.43 -12.32
CA HIS A 34 -12.74 -7.07 -11.66
C HIS A 34 -12.36 -8.37 -12.37
N ARG A 35 -13.35 -9.14 -12.80
CA ARG A 35 -13.18 -10.36 -13.61
C ARG A 35 -12.46 -10.07 -14.92
N SER A 36 -12.89 -9.03 -15.65
CA SER A 36 -12.27 -8.65 -16.92
C SER A 36 -10.81 -8.22 -16.75
N ILE A 37 -10.50 -7.44 -15.71
CA ILE A 37 -9.12 -7.06 -15.37
C ILE A 37 -8.27 -8.30 -15.06
N LEU A 38 -8.78 -9.21 -14.23
CA LEU A 38 -8.04 -10.40 -13.85
C LEU A 38 -7.80 -11.33 -15.04
N LEU A 39 -8.79 -11.51 -15.93
CA LEU A 39 -8.62 -12.28 -17.17
C LEU A 39 -7.56 -11.66 -18.09
N ALA A 40 -7.54 -10.32 -18.23
CA ALA A 40 -6.50 -9.64 -19.00
C ALA A 40 -5.10 -9.95 -18.41
N TRP A 41 -4.95 -9.85 -17.09
CA TRP A 41 -3.68 -10.14 -16.42
C TRP A 41 -3.26 -11.61 -16.53
N LEU A 42 -4.19 -12.56 -16.41
CA LEU A 42 -3.91 -13.99 -16.61
C LEU A 42 -3.47 -14.29 -18.05
N ASN A 43 -4.00 -13.53 -19.02
CA ASN A 43 -3.54 -13.56 -20.41
C ASN A 43 -2.19 -12.85 -20.65
N GLY A 44 -1.56 -12.30 -19.61
CA GLY A 44 -0.30 -11.56 -19.72
C GLY A 44 -0.46 -10.16 -20.31
N GLN A 45 -1.69 -9.67 -20.45
CA GLN A 45 -1.96 -8.31 -20.89
C GLN A 45 -1.83 -7.35 -19.71
N SER A 46 -1.36 -6.13 -19.98
CA SER A 46 -1.35 -5.05 -19.00
C SER A 46 -2.60 -4.19 -19.09
N THR A 47 -2.97 -3.58 -17.98
CA THR A 47 -4.00 -2.53 -17.93
C THR A 47 -3.31 -1.17 -17.71
N SER A 48 -3.54 -0.19 -18.62
CA SER A 48 -3.21 1.27 -18.66
C SER A 48 -2.07 1.77 -19.61
N PRO A 49 -2.16 2.99 -20.25
CA PRO A 49 -2.54 4.28 -19.59
C PRO A 49 -3.34 5.39 -20.35
N ILE A 50 -4.41 5.96 -19.74
CA ILE A 50 -5.05 7.23 -20.20
C ILE A 50 -4.72 8.38 -19.22
N GLY A 51 -4.29 9.53 -19.76
CA GLY A 51 -3.55 10.59 -19.04
C GLY A 51 -4.38 11.73 -18.45
N ARG A 52 -3.78 12.44 -17.47
CA ARG A 52 -4.32 13.61 -16.77
C ARG A 52 -4.74 14.73 -17.75
N GLY A 53 -6.00 15.14 -17.64
CA GLY A 53 -6.57 16.29 -18.35
C GLY A 53 -8.07 16.41 -18.09
N TYR A 54 -8.77 15.28 -18.08
CA TYR A 54 -10.16 15.10 -17.60
C TYR A 54 -10.28 13.87 -16.66
N ALA A 55 -9.13 13.29 -16.30
CA ALA A 55 -8.94 11.90 -15.94
C ALA A 55 -8.63 11.62 -14.45
N ASP A 56 -8.58 12.62 -13.56
CA ASP A 56 -8.29 12.37 -12.15
C ASP A 56 -9.39 11.50 -11.49
N VAL A 57 -10.66 11.72 -11.84
CA VAL A 57 -11.79 10.89 -11.36
C VAL A 57 -11.74 9.47 -11.94
N GLU A 58 -11.33 9.29 -13.20
CA GLU A 58 -11.29 7.98 -13.85
C GLU A 58 -10.08 7.15 -13.41
N LEU A 59 -8.93 7.79 -13.20
CA LEU A 59 -7.74 7.17 -12.61
C LEU A 59 -7.98 6.75 -11.15
N ASP A 60 -8.61 7.60 -10.33
CA ASP A 60 -8.99 7.22 -8.96
C ASP A 60 -9.94 6.01 -8.94
N LYS A 61 -10.84 5.93 -9.92
CA LYS A 61 -11.73 4.77 -10.11
C LYS A 61 -10.98 3.52 -10.56
N GLU A 62 -9.96 3.63 -11.41
CA GLU A 62 -9.14 2.49 -11.86
C GLU A 62 -8.17 1.99 -10.79
N ASP A 63 -7.46 2.90 -10.12
CA ASP A 63 -6.64 2.56 -8.97
C ASP A 63 -7.48 1.93 -7.85
N ALA A 64 -8.72 2.39 -7.66
CA ALA A 64 -9.66 1.76 -6.74
C ALA A 64 -10.04 0.32 -7.16
N LYS A 65 -10.24 0.04 -8.46
CA LYS A 65 -10.52 -1.31 -8.99
C LYS A 65 -9.32 -2.24 -8.79
N HIS A 66 -8.11 -1.79 -9.11
CA HIS A 66 -6.89 -2.58 -8.90
C HIS A 66 -6.60 -2.78 -7.41
N SER A 67 -6.76 -1.74 -6.61
CA SER A 67 -6.67 -1.81 -5.15
C SER A 67 -7.70 -2.77 -4.57
N HIS A 68 -8.93 -2.84 -5.11
CA HIS A 68 -9.94 -3.82 -4.70
C HIS A 68 -9.44 -5.24 -4.92
N LEU A 69 -8.91 -5.56 -6.11
CA LEU A 69 -8.33 -6.86 -6.42
C LEU A 69 -7.21 -7.24 -5.44
N LYS A 70 -6.35 -6.28 -5.06
CA LYS A 70 -5.29 -6.50 -4.08
C LYS A 70 -5.81 -6.69 -2.66
N MET A 71 -6.69 -5.79 -2.22
CA MET A 71 -7.04 -5.56 -0.82
C MET A 71 -8.18 -6.44 -0.35
N LYS A 72 -9.10 -6.80 -1.25
CA LYS A 72 -10.27 -7.64 -0.95
C LYS A 72 -10.16 -9.03 -1.57
N CYS A 73 -9.71 -9.12 -2.82
CA CYS A 73 -9.57 -10.41 -3.52
C CYS A 73 -8.19 -11.05 -3.32
N PHE A 74 -7.23 -10.35 -2.69
CA PHE A 74 -5.87 -10.84 -2.43
C PHE A 74 -5.18 -11.41 -3.68
N ILE A 75 -5.34 -10.68 -4.79
CA ILE A 75 -4.68 -10.97 -6.07
C ILE A 75 -3.30 -10.31 -6.07
N ASP A 76 -2.27 -11.09 -6.41
CA ASP A 76 -0.91 -10.57 -6.57
C ASP A 76 -0.72 -10.07 -8.00
N TYR A 77 -0.26 -8.84 -8.14
CA TYR A 77 0.09 -8.23 -9.42
C TYR A 77 1.24 -7.25 -9.21
N GLN A 78 1.91 -6.90 -10.30
CA GLN A 78 2.93 -5.87 -10.30
C GLN A 78 2.39 -4.58 -10.94
N SER A 79 2.89 -3.46 -10.44
CA SER A 79 2.63 -2.14 -10.99
C SER A 79 3.94 -1.58 -11.51
N LYS A 80 3.98 -1.17 -12.78
CA LYS A 80 5.14 -0.53 -13.39
C LYS A 80 4.79 0.91 -13.73
N ARG A 81 5.66 1.86 -13.36
CA ARG A 81 5.51 3.25 -13.81
C ARG A 81 5.91 3.33 -15.27
N GLU A 82 5.01 3.88 -16.06
CA GLU A 82 5.24 4.27 -17.45
C GLU A 82 5.63 5.75 -17.51
N VAL A 83 5.59 6.35 -18.71
CA VAL A 83 5.94 7.76 -18.91
C VAL A 83 4.94 8.69 -18.20
N GLY A 84 5.46 9.58 -17.35
CA GLY A 84 4.68 10.55 -16.58
C GLY A 84 4.06 9.95 -15.31
N LEU A 85 2.77 10.20 -15.09
CA LEU A 85 2.01 9.70 -13.94
C LEU A 85 1.24 8.42 -14.24
N LYS A 86 1.56 7.79 -15.37
CA LYS A 86 0.88 6.62 -15.89
C LYS A 86 1.46 5.36 -15.25
N VAL A 87 0.60 4.44 -14.82
CA VAL A 87 1.01 3.18 -14.19
C VAL A 87 0.32 2.03 -14.93
N SER A 88 1.09 1.05 -15.35
CA SER A 88 0.57 -0.19 -15.92
C SER A 88 0.55 -1.29 -14.87
N HIS A 89 -0.48 -2.14 -14.91
CA HIS A 89 -0.60 -3.30 -14.02
C HIS A 89 -0.63 -4.58 -14.82
N SER A 90 0.10 -5.60 -14.36
CA SER A 90 0.16 -6.91 -15.01
C SER A 90 0.52 -8.01 -14.01
N MET A 91 0.40 -9.27 -14.43
CA MET A 91 0.95 -10.42 -13.71
C MET A 91 2.19 -10.96 -14.42
N THR A 92 3.22 -11.29 -13.65
CA THR A 92 4.34 -12.09 -14.16
C THR A 92 3.93 -13.54 -14.39
N GLU A 93 4.71 -14.29 -15.16
CA GLU A 93 4.53 -15.75 -15.30
C GLU A 93 4.49 -16.47 -13.96
N LEU A 94 5.37 -16.11 -13.03
CA LEU A 94 5.37 -16.67 -11.68
C LEU A 94 4.06 -16.36 -10.93
N GLN A 95 3.53 -15.14 -11.04
CA GLN A 95 2.27 -14.76 -10.40
C GLN A 95 1.07 -15.50 -11.01
N ARG A 96 1.06 -15.70 -12.34
CA ARG A 96 0.05 -16.53 -13.02
C ARG A 96 0.15 -17.98 -12.58
N PHE A 97 1.36 -18.53 -12.51
CA PHE A 97 1.59 -19.90 -12.05
C PHE A 97 1.13 -20.08 -10.60
N GLU A 98 1.50 -19.15 -9.70
CA GLU A 98 1.06 -19.15 -8.31
C GLU A 98 -0.46 -19.03 -8.18
N PHE A 99 -1.11 -18.25 -9.07
CA PHE A 99 -2.56 -18.11 -9.07
C PHE A 99 -3.26 -19.45 -9.35
N PHE A 100 -2.84 -20.18 -10.38
CA PHE A 100 -3.46 -21.46 -10.76
C PHE A 100 -3.05 -22.64 -9.87
N ASN A 101 -1.83 -22.63 -9.32
CA ASN A 101 -1.26 -23.81 -8.65
C ASN A 101 -1.10 -23.66 -7.14
N LYS A 102 -1.03 -22.42 -6.64
CA LYS A 102 -0.67 -22.12 -5.24
C LYS A 102 -1.55 -21.02 -4.67
N ARG A 103 -2.85 -21.02 -5.01
CA ARG A 103 -3.76 -19.91 -4.72
C ARG A 103 -3.84 -19.56 -3.22
N ALA A 104 -3.91 -20.56 -2.33
CA ALA A 104 -3.94 -20.34 -0.89
C ALA A 104 -2.65 -19.66 -0.37
N ALA A 105 -1.48 -20.15 -0.82
CA ALA A 105 -0.19 -19.57 -0.46
C ALA A 105 -0.04 -18.14 -1.01
N GLN A 106 -0.49 -17.90 -2.25
CA GLN A 106 -0.50 -16.58 -2.86
C GLN A 106 -1.40 -15.61 -2.07
N ARG A 107 -2.62 -16.02 -1.69
CA ARG A 107 -3.53 -15.19 -0.88
C ARG A 107 -2.90 -14.82 0.46
N GLU A 108 -2.29 -15.76 1.17
CA GLU A 108 -1.62 -15.48 2.45
C GLU A 108 -0.44 -14.52 2.29
N LYS A 109 0.38 -14.69 1.24
CA LYS A 109 1.46 -13.76 0.88
C LYS A 109 0.92 -12.34 0.64
N VAL A 110 -0.15 -12.19 -0.12
CA VAL A 110 -0.77 -10.89 -0.40
C VAL A 110 -1.41 -10.28 0.85
N LYS A 111 -2.11 -11.07 1.67
CA LYS A 111 -2.67 -10.60 2.96
C LYS A 111 -1.60 -10.01 3.87
N ARG A 112 -0.47 -10.70 4.03
CA ARG A 112 0.67 -10.22 4.83
C ARG A 112 1.24 -8.92 4.27
N LYS A 113 1.40 -8.82 2.95
CA LYS A 113 1.87 -7.61 2.27
C LYS A 113 0.91 -6.44 2.48
N VAL A 114 -0.40 -6.67 2.31
CA VAL A 114 -1.46 -5.68 2.54
C VAL A 114 -1.46 -5.20 3.99
N LYS A 115 -1.33 -6.10 4.97
CA LYS A 115 -1.26 -5.74 6.39
C LYS A 115 -0.08 -4.80 6.65
N LYS A 116 1.11 -5.16 6.17
CA LYS A 116 2.33 -4.33 6.30
C LYS A 116 2.16 -2.96 5.64
N GLU A 117 1.56 -2.90 4.45
CA GLU A 117 1.28 -1.63 3.76
C GLU A 117 0.30 -0.74 4.55
N ARG A 118 -0.73 -1.33 5.19
CA ARG A 118 -1.67 -0.58 6.03
C ARG A 118 -0.99 -0.02 7.27
N GLU A 119 -0.17 -0.82 7.96
CA GLU A 119 0.60 -0.38 9.12
C GLU A 119 1.56 0.77 8.77
N GLN A 120 2.25 0.66 7.63
CA GLN A 120 3.12 1.74 7.15
C GLN A 120 2.36 3.02 6.82
N ARG A 121 1.18 2.92 6.19
CA ARG A 121 0.32 4.09 5.93
C ARG A 121 -0.18 4.73 7.23
N ALA A 122 -0.66 3.91 8.17
CA ALA A 122 -1.10 4.39 9.48
C ALA A 122 0.02 5.12 10.22
N LYS A 123 1.24 4.56 10.23
CA LYS A 123 2.43 5.20 10.81
C LYS A 123 2.72 6.55 10.16
N LYS A 124 2.68 6.64 8.82
CA LYS A 124 2.89 7.91 8.11
C LYS A 124 1.81 8.95 8.44
N SER A 125 0.54 8.53 8.51
CA SER A 125 -0.55 9.43 8.88
C SER A 125 -0.40 9.93 10.31
N LEU A 126 -0.01 9.07 11.26
CA LEU A 126 0.25 9.46 12.65
C LEU A 126 1.38 10.49 12.74
N VAL A 127 2.49 10.29 12.02
CA VAL A 127 3.60 11.26 11.97
C VAL A 127 3.09 12.64 11.51
N LYS A 128 2.32 12.69 10.42
CA LYS A 128 1.73 13.95 9.93
C LYS A 128 0.82 14.63 10.95
N ILE A 129 0.00 13.86 11.68
CA ILE A 129 -0.87 14.41 12.72
C ILE A 129 -0.04 14.99 13.87
N LEU A 130 1.03 14.30 14.29
CA LEU A 130 1.92 14.78 15.35
C LEU A 130 2.64 16.09 14.95
N GLU A 131 3.10 16.17 13.69
CA GLU A 131 3.69 17.38 13.11
C GLU A 131 2.67 18.54 13.09
N GLN A 132 1.44 18.29 12.63
CA GLN A 132 0.37 19.30 12.54
C GLN A 132 -0.11 19.80 13.90
N LEU A 133 -0.20 18.93 14.90
CA LEU A 133 -0.58 19.30 16.26
C LEU A 133 0.55 20.00 17.02
N GLY A 134 1.73 20.15 16.40
CA GLY A 134 2.90 20.75 17.04
C GLY A 134 3.36 19.99 18.28
N ILE A 135 2.94 18.73 18.48
CA ILE A 135 3.23 17.96 19.71
C ILE A 135 4.73 17.79 19.91
N GLU A 136 5.49 17.69 18.81
CA GLU A 136 6.95 17.65 18.86
C GLU A 136 7.54 19.00 19.31
N GLN A 137 6.98 20.12 18.84
CA GLN A 137 7.37 21.46 19.29
C GLN A 137 6.98 21.67 20.76
N VAL A 138 5.80 21.23 21.18
CA VAL A 138 5.32 21.30 22.58
C VAL A 138 6.19 20.46 23.51
N LYS A 139 6.53 19.21 23.13
CA LYS A 139 7.48 18.38 23.90
C LYS A 139 8.84 19.06 24.01
N THR A 140 9.34 19.64 22.92
CA THR A 140 10.62 20.34 22.90
C THR A 140 10.58 21.56 23.81
N ILE A 141 9.53 22.40 23.74
CA ILE A 141 9.34 23.57 24.62
C ILE A 141 9.28 23.14 26.09
N ILE A 142 8.49 22.11 26.44
CA ILE A 142 8.38 21.61 27.82
C ILE A 142 9.74 21.15 28.35
N VAL A 143 10.50 20.37 27.56
CA VAL A 143 11.84 19.92 27.95
C VAL A 143 12.79 21.10 28.11
N THR A 144 12.75 22.07 27.19
CA THR A 144 13.60 23.26 27.23
C THR A 144 13.28 24.14 28.44
N GLU A 145 12.01 24.37 28.74
CA GLU A 145 11.57 25.11 29.92
C GLU A 145 11.89 24.37 31.22
N HIS A 146 11.73 23.03 31.26
CA HIS A 146 12.14 22.24 32.41
C HIS A 146 13.65 22.34 32.67
N LEU A 147 14.47 22.32 31.61
CA LEU A 147 15.93 22.52 31.71
C LEU A 147 16.30 23.94 32.15
N LYS A 148 15.56 24.98 31.73
CA LYS A 148 15.76 26.35 32.23
C LYS A 148 15.42 26.46 33.72
N VAL A 149 14.30 25.88 34.16
CA VAL A 149 13.87 25.89 35.56
C VAL A 149 14.84 25.12 36.45
N THR A 150 15.31 23.96 36.00
CA THR A 150 16.29 23.14 36.75
C THR A 150 17.72 23.68 36.66
N GLY A 151 18.08 24.34 35.56
CA GLY A 151 19.35 25.07 35.42
C GLY A 151 19.41 26.33 36.30
N ALA A 152 18.33 27.10 36.37
CA ALA A 152 18.21 28.27 37.24
C ALA A 152 18.14 27.89 38.74
N ALA A 153 17.62 26.71 39.07
CA ALA A 153 17.65 26.19 40.44
C ALA A 153 19.06 25.76 40.91
N ASN A 154 20.03 25.66 40.00
CA ASN A 154 21.42 25.31 40.27
C ASN A 154 22.39 26.50 40.16
N GLU A 155 21.89 27.74 39.99
CA GLU A 155 22.75 28.92 40.17
C GLU A 155 23.11 29.05 41.66
N PRO A 156 24.41 29.10 42.02
CA PRO A 156 24.78 29.37 43.39
C PRO A 156 24.29 30.77 43.71
N VAL A 157 23.39 30.88 44.68
CA VAL A 157 22.97 32.14 45.29
C VAL A 157 24.24 32.83 45.75
N PHE A 158 24.74 33.79 44.96
CA PHE A 158 25.85 34.61 45.36
C PHE A 158 25.41 35.38 46.60
N ASP A 159 25.94 34.94 47.75
CA ASP A 159 25.86 35.63 49.03
C ASP A 159 26.25 37.08 48.81
N LYS A 160 25.27 37.97 48.95
CA LYS A 160 25.52 39.41 49.02
C LYS A 160 26.18 39.68 50.38
N GLU A 161 27.50 39.61 50.42
CA GLU A 161 28.27 40.17 51.53
C GLU A 161 27.91 41.65 51.70
N LYS A 162 27.46 42.00 52.91
CA LYS A 162 27.13 43.37 53.32
C LYS A 162 28.40 44.23 53.29
N PRO A 163 28.29 45.53 52.95
CA PRO A 163 29.43 46.43 53.08
C PRO A 163 29.69 46.71 54.56
N THR A 164 30.85 46.28 55.07
CA THR A 164 31.38 46.79 56.34
C THR A 164 32.07 48.12 56.08
N ASN A 165 31.43 49.19 56.54
CA ASN A 165 32.10 50.46 56.79
C ASN A 165 33.03 50.29 58.01
N GLY A 166 34.29 50.73 57.87
CA GLY A 166 35.30 50.76 58.93
C GLY A 166 36.62 51.29 58.40
#